data_AF-A0A4V1UTC1-F1
#
_entry.id   AF-A0A4V1UTC1-F1
#
_cell.length_a   1.000
_cell.length_b   1.000
_cell.length_c   1.000
_cell.angle_alpha   90.00
_cell.angle_beta   90.00
_cell.angle_gamma   90.00
#
_symmetry.space_group_name_H-M   'P 1'
#
loop_
_entity.id
_entity.type
_entity.pdbx_description
1 polymer ?
#
loop_
_entity_poly.entity_id
_entity_poly.type
_entity_poly.pdbx_seq_one_letter_code
_entity_poly.pdbx_strand_id
1 'polypeptide(L)' 'HPFFIATQAHPELKSRPTSPHPLFTGLVAAAVQQKVGAALVA' A
#
# COMPACT_ATOMS: atom_id res chain seq x y z
N HIS A 1 8.71 11.16 -4.99
CA HIS A 1 7.36 10.65 -4.69
C HIS A 1 7.51 9.45 -3.75
N PRO A 2 6.88 9.44 -2.56
CA PRO A 2 7.16 8.44 -1.52
C PRO A 2 6.64 7.03 -1.83
N PHE A 3 5.59 6.88 -2.65
CA PHE A 3 5.09 5.57 -3.11
C PHE A 3 4.59 5.61 -4.56
N PHE A 4 5.47 5.39 -5.55
CA PHE A 4 5.13 5.47 -6.98
C PHE A 4 5.36 4.12 -7.64
N ILE A 5 4.33 3.26 -7.64
CA ILE A 5 4.42 1.91 -8.19
C ILE A 5 3.27 1.69 -9.17
N ALA A 6 3.60 1.11 -10.33
CA ALA A 6 2.64 0.63 -11.31
C ALA A 6 3.03 -0.78 -11.75
N THR A 7 2.05 -1.59 -12.15
CA THR A 7 2.29 -2.93 -12.66
C THR A 7 1.32 -3.24 -13.79
N GLN A 8 1.80 -3.99 -14.79
CA GLN A 8 0.96 -4.55 -15.85
C GLN A 8 0.27 -5.86 -15.45
N ALA A 9 0.67 -6.47 -14.33
CA ALA A 9 0.01 -7.65 -13.80
C ALA A 9 -1.29 -7.28 -13.07
N HIS A 10 -2.05 -8.31 -12.69
CA HIS A 10 -3.29 -8.18 -11.91
C HIS A 10 -3.10 -8.64 -10.44
N PRO A 11 -2.44 -7.84 -9.57
CA PRO A 11 -2.21 -8.19 -8.16
C PRO A 11 -3.51 -8.35 -7.35
N GLU A 12 -4.60 -7.71 -7.78
CA GLU A 12 -5.94 -7.82 -7.21
C GLU A 12 -6.45 -9.26 -7.21
N LEU A 13 -6.14 -10.05 -8.24
CA LEU A 13 -6.58 -11.44 -8.35
C LEU A 13 -5.96 -12.33 -7.27
N LYS A 14 -4.82 -11.92 -6.70
CA LYS A 14 -4.11 -12.64 -5.63
C LYS A 14 -4.37 -12.08 -4.23
N SER A 15 -5.04 -10.93 -4.09
CA SER A 15 -5.35 -10.33 -2.79
C SER A 15 -6.51 -11.05 -2.10
N ARG A 16 -6.43 -11.29 -0.79
CA ARG A 16 -7.50 -11.91 0.03
C ARG A 16 -7.71 -11.12 1.33
N PRO A 17 -8.91 -11.16 1.95
CA PRO A 17 -9.17 -10.41 3.19
C PRO A 17 -8.18 -10.73 4.33
N THR A 18 -7.78 -11.99 4.48
CA THR A 18 -6.82 -12.44 5.50
C THR A 18 -5.37 -12.44 5.02
N SER A 19 -5.13 -12.14 3.74
CA SER A 19 -3.79 -12.10 3.13
C SER A 19 -3.77 -11.06 2.00
N PRO A 20 -3.76 -9.77 2.34
CA PRO A 20 -3.80 -8.69 1.35
C PRO A 20 -2.48 -8.64 0.56
N HIS A 21 -2.57 -8.30 -0.73
CA HIS A 21 -1.39 -8.22 -1.58
C HIS A 21 -0.48 -7.03 -1.16
N PRO A 22 0.86 -7.19 -1.12
CA PRO A 22 1.79 -6.16 -0.65
C PRO A 22 1.67 -4.79 -1.33
N LEU A 23 1.32 -4.78 -2.63
CA LEU A 23 1.12 -3.54 -3.38
C LEU A 23 -0.02 -2.69 -2.81
N PHE A 24 -1.11 -3.31 -2.35
CA PHE A 24 -2.24 -2.58 -1.78
C PHE A 24 -1.98 -2.15 -0.34
N THR A 25 -1.39 -3.03 0.49
CA THR A 25 -1.01 -2.65 1.86
C THR A 25 0.01 -1.53 1.87
N GLY A 26 1.00 -1.57 0.98
CA GLY A 26 2.01 -0.52 0.82
C GLY A 26 1.40 0.82 0.40
N LEU A 27 0.47 0.79 -0.57
CA LEU A 27 -0.25 1.99 -1.02
C LEU A 27 -1.04 2.64 0.12
N VAL A 28 -1.82 1.85 0.86
CA VAL A 28 -2.61 2.35 2.00
C VAL A 28 -1.71 2.86 3.12
N ALA A 29 -0.64 2.14 3.46
CA ALA A 29 0.32 2.57 4.48
C ALA A 29 0.96 3.91 4.12
N ALA A 30 1.42 4.07 2.88
CA ALA A 30 1.99 5.33 2.39
C ALA A 30 0.97 6.48 2.43
N ALA A 31 -0.29 6.22 2.08
CA ALA A 31 -1.36 7.21 2.17
C ALA A 31 -1.65 7.62 3.63
N VAL A 32 -1.66 6.66 4.57
CA VAL A 32 -1.82 6.95 6.01
C VAL A 32 -0.65 7.78 6.53
N GLN A 33 0.60 7.39 6.21
CA GLN A 33 1.79 8.14 6.60
C GLN A 33 1.76 9.58 6.07
N GLN A 34 1.31 9.77 4.82
CA GLN A 34 1.19 11.10 4.23
C GLN A 34 0.07 11.94 4.86
N LYS A 35 -1.06 11.30 5.23
CA LYS A 35 -2.19 11.97 5.87
C LYS A 35 -1.91 12.39 7.32
N VAL A 36 -1.26 11.53 8.10
CA VAL A 36 -1.04 11.76 9.53
C VAL A 36 0.27 12.52 9.80
N GLY A 37 1.15 12.60 8.81
CA GLY A 37 2.53 13.05 8.99
C GLY A 37 3.40 11.90 9.53
N ALA A 38 4.69 11.92 9.19
CA ALA A 38 5.62 10.81 9.36
C ALA A 38 5.80 10.26 10.79
N ALA A 39 5.18 10.89 11.81
CA ALA A 39 5.39 10.59 13.22
C ALA A 39 4.56 9.42 13.78
N LEU A 40 3.52 8.91 13.09
CA LEU A 40 2.55 8.00 13.73
C LEU A 40 2.74 6.48 13.47
N VAL A 41 3.73 6.06 12.68
CA VAL A 41 3.85 4.64 12.25
C VAL A 41 5.27 4.09 12.39
N ALA A 42 6.01 4.53 13.42
CA ALA A 42 7.24 3.86 13.85
C ALA A 42 6.91 2.71 14.81
#